data_AF-A0A0G2YPS4-F1
#
_entry.id   AF-A0A0G2YPS4-F1
#
_cell.length_a   1.000
_cell.length_b   1.000
_cell.length_c   1.000
_cell.angle_alpha   90.00
_cell.angle_beta   90.00
_cell.angle_gamma   90.00
#
_symmetry.space_group_name_H-M   'P 1'
#
loop_
_entity.id
_entity.type
_entity.pdbx_description
1 polymer ?
#
loop_
_entity_poly.entity_id
_entity_poly.type
_entity_poly.pdbx_seq_one_letter_code
_entity_poly.pdbx_strand_id
1 'polypeptide(L)'
;MAAWCAGAVTTALAAAAAAAPVGNARRRRADGAADAPAASLAAYTAPFWAWALPRVAGVPAGTPDGDALFARRRLAGAHPLALRRVRAGEVGPATPFPVTDAQLRAVGGCGGDTLAAAAAAGRLYVVDYARSAGYIAVASAVGRASPLDEAMATAADGRRKVAYAPKALFVVPPGGRAPAGAVAASAAAAPPPLPLAPVAIQVATAPADAPVVTPRDGTAWAAAKLVVNAADGTEHELRAHMALTHYLMNSVAAAAARTLDPAASPVWRLLSPHFDGLFTINNTTPGSLLGEGNLMHQTLTGTAAGHTAYVAHVLHTTPFNSLFPRAEMAARGVLDAAVLGDYPYRDDGLAIWDLLHDYVAAVLAPHYPTDDAGAADAEVAAWAAEISSWHGGRVAGFGEPAAAGGGAPPVAGVIRSVAYLVDVCTFVVWTSSAHHAAINFSQHDYLAYVPACPLSIWGVVPGPADDGAPATAAAAAVAVDDTNKVEDKDDGEAAAAAAAAAEAAAAAILPWLPPPPVAGAQAELMAILASVRVTRLGQLPWTPRRGGWHGTPEGAAAAATLAARLDDLDAAIAAREAGREWPYEYLRPSRVPRSINI
;
A
#
# COMPACT_ATOMS: atom_id res chain seq x y z
N MET A 1 -28.58 -2.50 -37.85
CA MET A 1 -27.66 -1.85 -36.88
C MET A 1 -27.25 -2.75 -35.70
N ALA A 2 -28.12 -3.61 -35.14
CA ALA A 2 -27.73 -4.54 -34.08
C ALA A 2 -26.78 -5.70 -34.52
N ALA A 3 -26.84 -6.16 -35.77
CA ALA A 3 -25.95 -7.22 -36.28
C ALA A 3 -24.56 -6.71 -36.73
N TRP A 4 -24.39 -5.41 -36.97
CA TRP A 4 -23.12 -4.81 -37.37
C TRP A 4 -22.22 -4.48 -36.15
N CYS A 5 -22.84 -4.22 -34.99
CA CYS A 5 -22.14 -4.01 -33.71
C CYS A 5 -21.59 -5.32 -33.11
N ALA A 6 -22.17 -6.48 -33.46
CA ALA A 6 -21.72 -7.77 -32.93
C ALA A 6 -20.42 -8.28 -33.58
N GLY A 7 -20.19 -7.98 -34.87
CA GLY A 7 -19.01 -8.45 -35.63
C GLY A 7 -17.73 -7.63 -35.40
N ALA A 8 -17.85 -6.31 -35.18
CA ALA A 8 -16.69 -5.45 -34.91
C ALA A 8 -16.07 -5.70 -33.52
N VAL A 9 -16.89 -6.05 -32.54
CA VAL A 9 -16.46 -6.35 -31.16
C VAL A 9 -15.80 -7.75 -31.06
N THR A 10 -16.31 -8.74 -31.79
CA THR A 10 -15.68 -10.08 -31.84
C THR A 10 -14.35 -10.07 -32.58
N THR A 11 -14.20 -9.24 -33.62
CA THR A 11 -12.94 -9.14 -34.39
C THR A 11 -11.86 -8.36 -33.62
N ALA A 12 -12.24 -7.34 -32.83
CA ALA A 12 -11.32 -6.62 -31.96
C ALA A 12 -10.85 -7.46 -30.75
N LEU A 13 -11.74 -8.28 -30.17
CA LEU A 13 -11.38 -9.24 -29.11
C LEU A 13 -10.48 -10.37 -29.64
N ALA A 14 -10.69 -10.84 -30.87
CA ALA A 14 -9.84 -11.82 -31.53
C ALA A 14 -8.45 -11.25 -31.90
N ALA A 15 -8.38 -9.98 -32.31
CA ALA A 15 -7.11 -9.30 -32.59
C ALA A 15 -6.32 -8.97 -31.31
N ALA A 16 -6.99 -8.62 -30.20
CA ALA A 16 -6.35 -8.46 -28.89
C ALA A 16 -5.86 -9.78 -28.30
N ALA A 17 -6.53 -10.90 -28.61
CA ALA A 17 -6.03 -12.25 -28.30
C ALA A 17 -4.84 -12.68 -29.17
N ALA A 18 -4.68 -12.09 -30.37
CA ALA A 18 -3.61 -12.40 -31.32
C ALA A 18 -2.36 -11.51 -31.18
N ALA A 19 -2.47 -10.34 -30.55
CA ALA A 19 -1.36 -9.42 -30.34
C ALA A 19 -0.84 -9.48 -28.89
N ALA A 20 -0.15 -10.56 -28.55
CA ALA A 20 0.54 -10.68 -27.27
C ALA A 20 1.93 -11.31 -27.46
N PRO A 21 3.02 -10.70 -27.01
CA PRO A 21 4.16 -11.45 -26.53
C PRO A 21 3.90 -11.84 -25.07
N VAL A 22 2.80 -12.57 -24.81
CA VAL A 22 2.46 -13.14 -23.49
C VAL A 22 2.33 -14.67 -23.64
N GLY A 23 3.26 -15.25 -24.41
CA GLY A 23 3.31 -16.68 -24.71
C GLY A 23 3.92 -17.55 -23.60
N ASN A 24 4.63 -16.95 -22.63
CA ASN A 24 5.41 -17.72 -21.65
C ASN A 24 4.70 -18.01 -20.32
N ALA A 25 3.80 -17.16 -19.82
CA ALA A 25 3.07 -17.44 -18.58
C ALA A 25 1.88 -18.41 -18.80
N ARG A 26 1.15 -18.26 -19.92
CA ARG A 26 0.07 -19.17 -20.33
C ARG A 26 0.56 -20.62 -20.56
N ARG A 27 1.79 -20.81 -21.06
CA ARG A 27 2.39 -22.14 -21.26
C ARG A 27 2.85 -22.81 -19.97
N ARG A 28 3.44 -22.07 -19.02
CA ARG A 28 4.00 -22.66 -17.80
C ARG A 28 2.98 -23.36 -16.89
N ARG A 29 1.71 -22.90 -16.86
CA ARG A 29 0.63 -23.61 -16.14
C ARG A 29 -0.14 -24.62 -16.99
N ALA A 30 -0.21 -24.42 -18.31
CA ALA A 30 -0.84 -25.38 -19.23
C ALA A 30 0.00 -26.66 -19.40
N ASP A 31 1.32 -26.59 -19.18
CA ASP A 31 2.25 -27.71 -19.37
C ASP A 31 2.44 -28.60 -18.11
N GLY A 32 1.56 -28.50 -17.10
CA GLY A 32 1.52 -29.47 -16.00
C GLY A 32 2.77 -29.52 -15.11
N ALA A 33 3.61 -28.48 -15.11
CA ALA A 33 4.73 -28.36 -14.19
C ALA A 33 4.18 -28.24 -12.75
N ALA A 34 4.53 -29.21 -11.90
CA ALA A 34 3.92 -29.48 -10.62
C ALA A 34 3.70 -28.23 -9.73
N ASP A 35 2.44 -27.87 -9.49
CA ASP A 35 1.98 -26.99 -8.39
C ASP A 35 2.09 -27.72 -7.02
N ALA A 36 3.16 -28.47 -6.81
CA ALA A 36 3.42 -29.16 -5.56
C ALA A 36 3.79 -28.14 -4.46
N PRO A 37 3.48 -28.45 -3.18
CA PRO A 37 3.96 -27.64 -2.07
C PRO A 37 5.49 -27.57 -2.09
N ALA A 38 6.04 -26.42 -1.73
CA ALA A 38 7.48 -26.28 -1.57
C ALA A 38 7.96 -27.18 -0.42
N ALA A 39 9.02 -27.96 -0.68
CA ALA A 39 9.64 -28.81 0.36
C ALA A 39 10.43 -28.00 1.40
N SER A 40 10.85 -26.77 1.06
CA SER A 40 11.57 -25.87 1.96
C SER A 40 11.43 -24.41 1.50
N LEU A 41 11.82 -23.47 2.37
CA LEU A 41 11.83 -22.04 2.05
C LEU A 41 12.80 -21.66 0.93
N ALA A 42 13.82 -22.50 0.66
CA ALA A 42 14.76 -22.27 -0.44
C ALA A 42 14.08 -22.26 -1.82
N ALA A 43 12.91 -22.91 -1.97
CA ALA A 43 12.14 -22.83 -3.21
C ALA A 43 11.67 -21.39 -3.54
N TYR A 44 11.52 -20.54 -2.52
CA TYR A 44 11.05 -19.16 -2.67
C TYR A 44 12.17 -18.15 -2.95
N THR A 45 13.44 -18.56 -2.90
CA THR A 45 14.57 -17.72 -3.33
C THR A 45 14.92 -17.95 -4.80
N ALA A 46 14.49 -19.06 -5.40
CA ALA A 46 14.78 -19.41 -6.78
C ALA A 46 14.37 -18.33 -7.82
N PRO A 47 13.25 -17.58 -7.66
CA PRO A 47 12.90 -16.49 -8.59
C PRO A 47 13.93 -15.35 -8.62
N PHE A 48 14.79 -15.22 -7.61
CA PHE A 48 15.76 -14.13 -7.46
C PHE A 48 17.14 -14.46 -8.04
N TRP A 49 17.24 -15.40 -8.98
CA TRP A 49 18.53 -15.75 -9.60
C TRP A 49 19.21 -14.57 -10.34
N ALA A 50 18.42 -13.58 -10.78
CA ALA A 50 18.88 -12.39 -11.49
C ALA A 50 18.78 -11.08 -10.66
N TRP A 51 18.21 -11.14 -9.46
CA TRP A 51 17.92 -9.96 -8.64
C TRP A 51 18.41 -10.16 -7.21
N ALA A 52 18.78 -9.10 -6.52
CA ALA A 52 19.10 -9.20 -5.09
C ALA A 52 17.86 -9.65 -4.31
N LEU A 53 18.05 -10.58 -3.37
CA LEU A 53 17.00 -10.94 -2.42
C LEU A 53 16.59 -9.68 -1.62
N PRO A 54 15.28 -9.37 -1.52
CA PRO A 54 14.80 -8.28 -0.70
C PRO A 54 15.25 -8.43 0.76
N ARG A 55 15.52 -7.32 1.45
CA ARG A 55 15.95 -7.35 2.87
C ARG A 55 14.99 -8.15 3.76
N VAL A 56 13.69 -8.13 3.46
CA VAL A 56 12.66 -8.87 4.21
C VAL A 56 12.85 -10.39 4.16
N ALA A 57 13.62 -10.91 3.20
CA ALA A 57 13.97 -12.33 3.15
C ALA A 57 14.89 -12.76 4.30
N GLY A 58 15.63 -11.83 4.89
CA GLY A 58 16.50 -12.08 6.04
C GLY A 58 15.77 -12.05 7.39
N VAL A 59 14.45 -11.78 7.42
CA VAL A 59 13.68 -11.67 8.66
C VAL A 59 12.62 -12.78 8.72
N PRO A 60 12.85 -13.84 9.50
CA PRO A 60 11.90 -14.95 9.61
C PRO A 60 10.54 -14.49 10.17
N ALA A 61 9.44 -14.96 9.57
CA ALA A 61 8.10 -14.56 9.99
C ALA A 61 7.71 -15.07 11.40
N GLY A 62 8.41 -16.07 11.95
CA GLY A 62 8.10 -16.66 13.26
C GLY A 62 8.91 -16.09 14.44
N THR A 63 9.66 -15.00 14.25
CA THR A 63 10.55 -14.43 15.28
C THR A 63 10.08 -13.06 15.78
N PRO A 64 10.62 -12.55 16.90
CA PRO A 64 10.37 -11.17 17.35
C PRO A 64 10.69 -10.11 16.29
N ASP A 65 11.75 -10.28 15.51
CA ASP A 65 12.07 -9.37 14.40
C ASP A 65 11.01 -9.46 13.28
N GLY A 66 10.44 -10.64 13.07
CA GLY A 66 9.28 -10.84 12.20
C GLY A 66 8.02 -10.11 12.68
N ASP A 67 7.81 -10.00 14.00
CA ASP A 67 6.73 -9.18 14.58
C ASP A 67 7.00 -7.68 14.40
N ALA A 68 8.24 -7.27 14.61
CA ALA A 68 8.69 -5.91 14.38
C ALA A 68 8.48 -5.48 12.92
N LEU A 69 8.93 -6.29 11.97
CA LEU A 69 8.74 -6.05 10.54
C LEU A 69 7.26 -6.08 10.14
N PHE A 70 6.47 -6.96 10.75
CA PHE A 70 5.02 -7.02 10.55
C PHE A 70 4.32 -5.74 11.02
N ALA A 71 4.70 -5.15 12.15
CA ALA A 71 4.13 -3.86 12.57
C ALA A 71 4.68 -2.70 11.73
N ARG A 72 6.00 -2.64 11.51
CA ARG A 72 6.68 -1.56 10.80
C ARG A 72 6.12 -1.32 9.41
N ARG A 73 5.77 -2.38 8.66
CA ARG A 73 5.25 -2.22 7.29
C ARG A 73 3.91 -1.46 7.20
N ARG A 74 3.14 -1.37 8.29
CA ARG A 74 1.91 -0.56 8.35
C ARG A 74 2.20 0.94 8.34
N LEU A 75 3.43 1.34 8.67
CA LEU A 75 3.90 2.72 8.67
C LEU A 75 4.83 3.02 7.49
N ALA A 76 5.63 2.04 7.09
CA ALA A 76 6.77 2.28 6.22
C ALA A 76 7.06 1.15 5.22
N GLY A 77 6.06 0.29 4.96
CA GLY A 77 6.06 -0.71 3.90
C GLY A 77 5.33 -0.22 2.65
N ALA A 78 4.88 -1.17 1.80
CA ALA A 78 4.18 -0.83 0.57
C ALA A 78 2.76 -0.28 0.77
N HIS A 79 2.13 -0.57 1.91
CA HIS A 79 0.77 -0.09 2.20
C HIS A 79 0.69 0.69 3.52
N PRO A 80 1.25 1.91 3.57
CA PRO A 80 1.24 2.74 4.77
C PRO A 80 -0.12 3.44 5.00
N LEU A 81 -1.21 2.96 4.39
CA LEU A 81 -2.51 3.65 4.33
C LEU A 81 -3.63 2.92 5.09
N ALA A 82 -3.44 1.65 5.46
CA ALA A 82 -4.48 0.85 6.10
C ALA A 82 -4.65 1.17 7.60
N LEU A 83 -3.56 1.54 8.29
CA LEU A 83 -3.57 1.72 9.74
C LEU A 83 -4.41 2.93 10.14
N ARG A 84 -5.35 2.73 11.07
CA ARG A 84 -6.15 3.80 11.67
C ARG A 84 -6.29 3.62 13.17
N ARG A 85 -6.54 4.71 13.90
CA ARG A 85 -6.83 4.69 15.33
C ARG A 85 -8.12 3.88 15.59
N VAL A 86 -8.10 3.12 16.67
CA VAL A 86 -9.27 2.36 17.14
C VAL A 86 -10.40 3.32 17.52
N ARG A 87 -11.63 2.98 17.10
CA ARG A 87 -12.84 3.73 17.43
C ARG A 87 -13.44 3.23 18.74
N ALA A 88 -14.24 4.08 19.40
CA ALA A 88 -14.92 3.69 20.63
C ALA A 88 -15.82 2.45 20.40
N GLY A 89 -15.70 1.45 21.28
CA GLY A 89 -16.48 0.21 21.22
C GLY A 89 -16.09 -0.76 20.09
N GLU A 90 -15.00 -0.50 19.37
CA GLU A 90 -14.53 -1.38 18.29
C GLU A 90 -13.77 -2.61 18.80
N VAL A 91 -13.08 -2.48 19.93
CA VAL A 91 -12.24 -3.51 20.53
C VAL A 91 -12.63 -3.71 21.99
N GLY A 92 -12.70 -4.98 22.41
CA GLY A 92 -13.01 -5.36 23.79
C GLY A 92 -13.79 -6.67 23.84
N PRO A 93 -13.90 -7.33 25.01
CA PRO A 93 -14.46 -8.69 25.12
C PRO A 93 -15.90 -8.85 24.60
N ALA A 94 -16.69 -7.78 24.61
CA ALA A 94 -18.08 -7.77 24.15
C ALA A 94 -18.26 -7.13 22.75
N THR A 95 -17.17 -7.04 21.97
CA THR A 95 -17.17 -6.44 20.63
C THR A 95 -16.91 -7.52 19.56
N PRO A 96 -17.18 -7.25 18.27
CA PRO A 96 -16.83 -8.17 17.19
C PRO A 96 -15.34 -8.48 17.09
N PHE A 97 -14.46 -7.66 17.70
CA PHE A 97 -13.03 -7.93 17.83
C PHE A 97 -12.66 -8.13 19.31
N PRO A 98 -12.86 -9.36 19.86
CA PRO A 98 -12.90 -9.62 21.30
C PRO A 98 -11.51 -9.70 21.97
N VAL A 99 -10.66 -8.70 21.73
CA VAL A 99 -9.37 -8.58 22.42
C VAL A 99 -9.60 -8.20 23.89
N THR A 100 -8.79 -8.76 24.78
CA THR A 100 -8.88 -8.54 26.24
C THR A 100 -7.71 -7.69 26.75
N ASP A 101 -7.89 -7.07 27.92
CA ASP A 101 -6.80 -6.38 28.61
C ASP A 101 -5.62 -7.32 28.91
N ALA A 102 -5.88 -8.60 29.21
CA ALA A 102 -4.83 -9.57 29.49
C ALA A 102 -3.93 -9.80 28.25
N GLN A 103 -4.52 -9.84 27.05
CA GLN A 103 -3.77 -9.94 25.79
C GLN A 103 -2.98 -8.65 25.50
N LEU A 104 -3.52 -7.48 25.82
CA LEU A 104 -2.75 -6.22 25.71
C LEU A 104 -1.56 -6.20 26.68
N ARG A 105 -1.77 -6.55 27.95
CA ARG A 105 -0.71 -6.54 28.99
C ARG A 105 0.39 -7.56 28.72
N ALA A 106 0.14 -8.54 27.87
CA ALA A 106 1.15 -9.49 27.41
C ALA A 106 2.17 -8.86 26.44
N VAL A 107 1.87 -7.72 25.83
CA VAL A 107 2.79 -6.98 24.96
C VAL A 107 3.84 -6.25 25.79
N GLY A 108 5.10 -6.33 25.36
CA GLY A 108 6.22 -5.64 26.02
C GLY A 108 5.94 -4.15 26.24
N GLY A 109 6.22 -3.66 27.44
CA GLY A 109 5.95 -2.27 27.84
C GLY A 109 4.49 -1.98 28.23
N CYS A 110 3.54 -2.88 27.96
CA CYS A 110 2.11 -2.65 28.21
C CYS A 110 1.58 -3.32 29.50
N GLY A 111 2.45 -3.81 30.39
CA GLY A 111 2.03 -4.62 31.56
C GLY A 111 1.06 -3.92 32.52
N GLY A 112 1.07 -2.59 32.57
CA GLY A 112 0.14 -1.77 33.36
C GLY A 112 -1.06 -1.22 32.57
N ASP A 113 -1.22 -1.58 31.30
CA ASP A 113 -2.26 -1.01 30.44
C ASP A 113 -3.63 -1.69 30.58
N THR A 114 -4.65 -0.94 30.17
CA THR A 114 -5.97 -1.46 29.80
C THR A 114 -6.29 -0.98 28.39
N LEU A 115 -7.15 -1.71 27.67
CA LEU A 115 -7.62 -1.30 26.34
C LEU A 115 -8.25 0.10 26.38
N ALA A 116 -9.04 0.38 27.42
CA ALA A 116 -9.67 1.67 27.62
C ALA A 116 -8.64 2.81 27.81
N ALA A 117 -7.62 2.61 28.67
CA ALA A 117 -6.59 3.62 28.91
C ALA A 117 -5.72 3.86 27.67
N ALA A 118 -5.33 2.80 26.95
CA ALA A 118 -4.57 2.91 25.72
C ALA A 118 -5.38 3.58 24.59
N ALA A 119 -6.67 3.27 24.46
CA ALA A 119 -7.57 3.95 23.52
C ALA A 119 -7.73 5.44 23.86
N ALA A 120 -7.94 5.77 25.14
CA ALA A 120 -8.07 7.15 25.61
C ALA A 120 -6.79 7.97 25.36
N ALA A 121 -5.63 7.34 25.48
CA ALA A 121 -4.32 7.92 25.15
C ALA A 121 -4.03 7.95 23.64
N GLY A 122 -4.94 7.47 22.79
CA GLY A 122 -4.76 7.42 21.34
C GLY A 122 -3.73 6.40 20.84
N ARG A 123 -3.33 5.44 21.67
CA ARG A 123 -2.23 4.49 21.39
C ARG A 123 -2.65 3.20 20.71
N LEU A 124 -3.95 2.94 20.53
CA LEU A 124 -4.46 1.74 19.86
C LEU A 124 -4.80 2.00 18.41
N TYR A 125 -4.29 1.12 17.53
CA TYR A 125 -4.47 1.20 16.09
C TYR A 125 -4.91 -0.16 15.52
N VAL A 126 -5.68 -0.13 14.44
CA VAL A 126 -6.23 -1.32 13.80
C VAL A 126 -6.10 -1.24 12.29
N VAL A 127 -5.89 -2.39 11.66
CA VAL A 127 -6.21 -2.62 10.24
C VAL A 127 -7.39 -3.57 10.17
N ASP A 128 -8.37 -3.27 9.31
CA ASP A 128 -9.60 -4.04 9.16
C ASP A 128 -9.91 -4.19 7.66
N TYR A 129 -9.75 -5.40 7.15
CA TYR A 129 -9.95 -5.72 5.72
C TYR A 129 -11.29 -6.41 5.46
N ALA A 130 -12.19 -6.47 6.45
CA ALA A 130 -13.43 -7.25 6.31
C ALA A 130 -14.35 -6.72 5.20
N ARG A 131 -14.41 -5.39 5.03
CA ARG A 131 -15.23 -4.76 4.00
C ARG A 131 -14.72 -5.06 2.59
N SER A 132 -13.41 -4.93 2.36
CA SER A 132 -12.83 -5.16 1.03
C SER A 132 -12.84 -6.63 0.65
N ALA A 133 -12.45 -7.50 1.58
CA ALA A 133 -12.53 -8.95 1.39
C ALA A 133 -13.96 -9.42 1.10
N GLY A 134 -14.94 -8.90 1.85
CA GLY A 134 -16.36 -9.21 1.63
C GLY A 134 -16.86 -8.73 0.27
N TYR A 135 -16.47 -7.52 -0.16
CA TYR A 135 -16.84 -7.02 -1.49
C TYR A 135 -16.25 -7.90 -2.60
N ILE A 136 -14.95 -8.19 -2.54
CA ILE A 136 -14.25 -9.00 -3.55
C ILE A 136 -14.87 -10.40 -3.61
N ALA A 137 -15.15 -11.03 -2.46
CA ALA A 137 -15.78 -12.35 -2.42
C ALA A 137 -17.16 -12.35 -3.10
N VAL A 138 -18.01 -11.38 -2.79
CA VAL A 138 -19.34 -11.26 -3.42
C VAL A 138 -19.20 -10.97 -4.91
N ALA A 139 -18.35 -10.02 -5.30
CA ALA A 139 -18.11 -9.65 -6.70
C ALA A 139 -17.57 -10.83 -7.51
N SER A 140 -16.71 -11.65 -6.92
CA SER A 140 -16.20 -12.87 -7.51
C SER A 140 -17.27 -13.95 -7.68
N ALA A 141 -18.19 -14.08 -6.73
CA ALA A 141 -19.27 -15.06 -6.78
C ALA A 141 -20.38 -14.71 -7.79
N VAL A 142 -20.68 -13.42 -7.95
CA VAL A 142 -21.70 -12.95 -8.91
C VAL A 142 -21.15 -12.70 -10.31
N GLY A 143 -19.83 -12.57 -10.44
CA GLY A 143 -19.14 -12.42 -11.71
C GLY A 143 -19.36 -13.62 -12.61
N ARG A 144 -19.20 -13.43 -13.93
CA ARG A 144 -19.27 -14.54 -14.88
C ARG A 144 -18.10 -15.48 -14.61
N ALA A 145 -18.39 -16.64 -14.01
CA ALA A 145 -17.40 -17.66 -13.72
C ALA A 145 -16.68 -18.09 -15.00
N SER A 146 -15.35 -18.04 -14.96
CA SER A 146 -14.49 -18.59 -15.99
C SER A 146 -13.93 -19.96 -15.57
N PRO A 147 -13.75 -20.91 -16.50
CA PRO A 147 -12.96 -22.11 -16.24
C PRO A 147 -11.54 -21.83 -15.70
N LEU A 148 -10.96 -20.65 -16.01
CA LEU A 148 -9.66 -20.26 -15.47
C LEU A 148 -9.71 -19.87 -14.00
N ASP A 149 -10.85 -19.41 -13.48
CA ASP A 149 -10.97 -19.00 -12.07
C ASP A 149 -10.66 -20.18 -11.14
N GLU A 150 -11.25 -21.35 -11.41
CA GLU A 150 -11.00 -22.55 -10.61
C GLU A 150 -9.56 -23.07 -10.79
N ALA A 151 -9.03 -23.03 -12.02
CA ALA A 151 -7.66 -23.45 -12.30
C ALA A 151 -6.60 -22.55 -11.63
N MET A 152 -6.90 -21.26 -11.42
CA MET A 152 -6.02 -20.33 -10.70
C MET A 152 -6.22 -20.38 -9.18
N ALA A 153 -7.36 -20.89 -8.72
CA ALA A 153 -7.69 -21.00 -7.30
C ALA A 153 -7.27 -22.33 -6.67
N THR A 154 -6.98 -23.36 -7.46
CA THR A 154 -6.72 -24.72 -6.99
C THR A 154 -5.36 -25.24 -7.46
N ALA A 155 -4.56 -25.75 -6.53
CA ALA A 155 -3.22 -26.30 -6.77
C ALA A 155 -3.31 -27.78 -7.15
N ALA A 156 -2.24 -28.33 -7.70
CA ALA A 156 -2.16 -29.74 -8.09
C ALA A 156 -2.33 -30.70 -6.91
N ASP A 157 -1.98 -30.27 -5.69
CA ASP A 157 -2.16 -31.01 -4.45
C ASP A 157 -3.57 -30.89 -3.83
N GLY A 158 -4.49 -30.17 -4.51
CA GLY A 158 -5.86 -29.96 -4.07
C GLY A 158 -6.04 -28.81 -3.08
N ARG A 159 -4.97 -28.15 -2.61
CA ARG A 159 -5.11 -26.91 -1.80
C ARG A 159 -5.75 -25.82 -2.64
N ARG A 160 -6.59 -25.02 -1.99
CA ARG A 160 -7.27 -23.88 -2.63
C ARG A 160 -6.85 -22.57 -2.01
N LYS A 161 -6.88 -21.50 -2.80
CA LYS A 161 -6.82 -20.12 -2.29
C LYS A 161 -7.98 -19.88 -1.34
N VAL A 162 -7.69 -19.37 -0.14
CA VAL A 162 -8.69 -19.05 0.87
C VAL A 162 -8.75 -17.53 1.05
N ALA A 163 -9.96 -16.99 0.94
CA ALA A 163 -10.23 -15.58 1.25
C ALA A 163 -10.47 -15.42 2.74
N TYR A 164 -9.81 -14.43 3.31
CA TYR A 164 -9.96 -14.04 4.71
C TYR A 164 -10.29 -12.55 4.80
N ALA A 165 -10.99 -12.19 5.86
CA ALA A 165 -11.40 -10.87 6.26
C ALA A 165 -10.74 -10.49 7.61
N PRO A 166 -9.40 -10.42 7.68
CA PRO A 166 -8.72 -10.30 8.96
C PRO A 166 -8.80 -8.90 9.54
N LYS A 167 -8.68 -8.85 10.87
CA LYS A 167 -8.42 -7.63 11.64
C LYS A 167 -7.17 -7.81 12.47
N ALA A 168 -6.32 -6.80 12.56
CA ALA A 168 -5.14 -6.83 13.43
C ALA A 168 -5.06 -5.57 14.29
N LEU A 169 -4.89 -5.78 15.60
CA LEU A 169 -4.72 -4.74 16.60
C LEU A 169 -3.24 -4.50 16.84
N PHE A 170 -2.89 -3.23 16.96
CA PHE A 170 -1.56 -2.75 17.31
C PHE A 170 -1.64 -1.74 18.45
N VAL A 171 -0.55 -1.62 19.22
CA VAL A 171 -0.41 -0.64 20.29
C VAL A 171 0.92 0.11 20.13
N VAL A 172 0.91 1.40 20.48
CA VAL A 172 2.13 2.15 20.82
C VAL A 172 2.41 1.91 22.30
N PRO A 173 3.46 1.15 22.68
CA PRO A 173 3.76 0.90 24.08
C PRO A 173 4.07 2.21 24.84
N PRO A 174 3.69 2.33 26.14
CA PRO A 174 4.14 3.42 26.98
C PRO A 174 5.67 3.54 26.95
N GLY A 175 6.19 4.74 26.69
CA GLY A 175 7.64 4.96 26.55
C GLY A 175 8.22 4.68 25.14
N GLY A 176 7.39 4.30 24.16
CA GLY A 176 7.72 4.16 22.72
C GLY A 176 8.13 5.47 22.01
N ARG A 177 8.61 6.45 22.76
CA ARG A 177 8.80 7.83 22.34
C ARG A 177 10.20 8.01 21.78
N ALA A 178 10.41 7.70 20.50
CA ALA A 178 11.46 8.38 19.75
C ALA A 178 10.92 9.74 19.30
N PRO A 179 11.49 10.89 19.73
CA PRO A 179 11.14 12.15 19.10
C PRO A 179 11.54 12.13 17.63
N ALA A 180 10.68 12.66 16.76
CA ALA A 180 10.99 12.91 15.37
C ALA A 180 12.28 13.76 15.29
N GLY A 181 13.32 13.25 14.62
CA GLY A 181 14.59 13.96 14.41
C GLY A 181 15.75 13.63 15.36
N ALA A 182 15.65 12.63 16.22
CA ALA A 182 16.82 12.16 16.98
C ALA A 182 17.79 11.40 16.07
N VAL A 183 18.81 12.09 15.56
CA VAL A 183 20.04 11.45 15.11
C VAL A 183 20.62 10.73 16.33
N ALA A 184 20.76 9.40 16.26
CA ALA A 184 21.44 8.63 17.29
C ALA A 184 22.92 9.01 17.32
N ALA A 185 23.26 10.08 18.02
CA ALA A 185 24.63 10.39 18.41
C ALA A 185 24.96 9.55 19.65
N SER A 186 25.25 8.26 19.47
CA SER A 186 26.05 7.41 20.37
C SER A 186 25.95 5.95 19.93
N ALA A 187 27.09 5.33 19.62
CA ALA A 187 27.23 3.94 19.19
C ALA A 187 27.04 2.90 20.31
N ALA A 188 26.21 3.16 21.32
CA ALA A 188 26.02 2.24 22.46
C ALA A 188 24.60 2.20 23.05
N ALA A 189 23.63 2.92 22.49
CA ALA A 189 22.24 2.84 22.97
C ALA A 189 21.45 1.83 22.13
N ALA A 190 20.69 0.96 22.80
CA ALA A 190 19.72 0.08 22.15
C ALA A 190 18.82 0.88 21.18
N PRO A 191 18.42 0.31 20.03
CA PRO A 191 17.54 1.00 19.09
C PRO A 191 16.28 1.48 19.83
N PRO A 192 15.76 2.68 19.53
CA PRO A 192 14.54 3.15 20.17
C PRO A 192 13.44 2.10 19.98
N PRO A 193 12.59 1.87 20.99
CA PRO A 193 11.49 0.91 20.88
C PRO A 193 10.66 1.22 19.65
N LEU A 194 10.28 0.16 18.93
CA LEU A 194 9.43 0.25 17.75
C LEU A 194 8.18 1.10 18.07
N PRO A 195 7.79 2.03 17.20
CA PRO A 195 6.64 2.90 17.47
C PRO A 195 5.33 2.10 17.59
N LEU A 196 5.31 0.85 17.11
CA LEU A 196 4.09 0.05 16.98
C LEU A 196 4.41 -1.43 17.25
N ALA A 197 3.64 -2.06 18.13
CA ALA A 197 3.73 -3.48 18.45
C ALA A 197 2.41 -4.19 18.10
N PRO A 198 2.45 -5.39 17.48
CA PRO A 198 1.23 -6.16 17.23
C PRO A 198 0.70 -6.76 18.54
N VAL A 199 -0.62 -6.70 18.73
CA VAL A 199 -1.28 -7.22 19.93
C VAL A 199 -2.01 -8.51 19.61
N ALA A 200 -2.86 -8.50 18.59
CA ALA A 200 -3.72 -9.62 18.28
C ALA A 200 -4.28 -9.57 16.85
N ILE A 201 -4.65 -10.72 16.31
CA ILE A 201 -5.24 -10.88 14.98
C ILE A 201 -6.50 -11.73 15.11
N GLN A 202 -7.60 -11.27 14.51
CA GLN A 202 -8.78 -12.08 14.27
C GLN A 202 -8.75 -12.56 12.82
N VAL A 203 -8.62 -13.87 12.61
CA VAL A 203 -8.56 -14.49 11.28
C VAL A 203 -9.95 -14.97 10.89
N ALA A 204 -10.77 -14.07 10.38
CA ALA A 204 -12.16 -14.38 10.04
C ALA A 204 -12.29 -14.80 8.57
N THR A 205 -12.97 -15.91 8.27
CA THR A 205 -13.45 -16.22 6.90
C THR A 205 -14.85 -15.63 6.66
N ALA A 206 -15.52 -15.17 7.71
CA ALA A 206 -16.80 -14.47 7.74
C ALA A 206 -16.81 -13.44 8.91
N PRO A 207 -17.71 -12.43 8.95
CA PRO A 207 -17.58 -11.28 9.86
C PRO A 207 -17.74 -11.52 11.37
N ALA A 208 -17.99 -12.74 11.85
CA ALA A 208 -18.13 -13.03 13.27
C ALA A 208 -17.64 -14.46 13.61
N ASP A 209 -17.15 -14.63 14.84
CA ASP A 209 -16.87 -15.89 15.55
C ASP A 209 -15.47 -16.51 15.41
N ALA A 210 -14.54 -15.91 14.67
CA ALA A 210 -13.15 -16.37 14.68
C ALA A 210 -12.44 -15.99 16.00
N PRO A 211 -11.74 -16.93 16.66
CA PRO A 211 -10.97 -16.64 17.85
C PRO A 211 -9.81 -15.69 17.52
N VAL A 212 -9.38 -14.96 18.55
CA VAL A 212 -8.25 -14.03 18.45
C VAL A 212 -6.95 -14.78 18.69
N VAL A 213 -6.00 -14.61 17.77
CA VAL A 213 -4.63 -15.13 17.83
C VAL A 213 -3.70 -14.01 18.28
N THR A 214 -2.71 -14.34 19.10
CA THR A 214 -1.75 -13.42 19.72
C THR A 214 -0.32 -13.87 19.45
N PRO A 215 0.71 -13.04 19.71
CA PRO A 215 2.11 -13.44 19.58
C PRO A 215 2.52 -14.70 20.36
N ARG A 216 1.73 -15.13 21.34
CA ARG A 216 1.99 -16.34 22.15
C ARG A 216 1.51 -17.64 21.50
N ASP A 217 0.75 -17.56 20.41
CA ASP A 217 0.13 -18.71 19.76
C ASP A 217 1.02 -19.38 18.68
N GLY A 218 2.34 -19.12 18.71
CA GLY A 218 3.35 -19.82 17.92
C GLY A 218 3.04 -19.87 16.41
N THR A 219 2.90 -21.06 15.85
CA THR A 219 2.63 -21.23 14.41
C THR A 219 1.31 -20.60 13.98
N ALA A 220 0.28 -20.59 14.82
CA ALA A 220 -1.00 -19.95 14.50
C ALA A 220 -0.82 -18.43 14.36
N TRP A 221 0.03 -17.82 15.18
CA TRP A 221 0.40 -16.41 15.05
C TRP A 221 1.11 -16.12 13.73
N ALA A 222 2.11 -16.94 13.37
CA ALA A 222 2.81 -16.80 12.10
C ALA A 222 1.86 -16.90 10.90
N ALA A 223 0.95 -17.89 10.91
CA ALA A 223 -0.06 -18.05 9.86
C ALA A 223 -1.07 -16.88 9.82
N ALA A 224 -1.51 -16.39 10.98
CA ALA A 224 -2.39 -15.24 11.08
C ALA A 224 -1.76 -13.97 10.48
N LYS A 225 -0.45 -13.74 10.71
CA LYS A 225 0.28 -12.62 10.07
C LYS A 225 0.33 -12.74 8.55
N LEU A 226 0.51 -13.94 8.00
CA LEU A 226 0.44 -14.16 6.56
C LEU A 226 -0.94 -13.78 6.00
N VAL A 227 -2.01 -14.17 6.70
CA VAL A 227 -3.37 -13.82 6.31
C VAL A 227 -3.58 -12.31 6.26
N VAL A 228 -3.13 -11.58 7.30
CA VAL A 228 -3.20 -10.11 7.30
C VAL A 228 -2.37 -9.54 6.14
N ASN A 229 -1.18 -10.09 5.86
CA ASN A 229 -0.33 -9.63 4.76
C ASN A 229 -0.97 -9.87 3.37
N ALA A 230 -1.66 -10.99 3.16
CA ALA A 230 -2.36 -11.27 1.91
C ALA A 230 -3.57 -10.33 1.69
N ALA A 231 -4.34 -10.07 2.75
CA ALA A 231 -5.42 -9.10 2.70
C ALA A 231 -4.91 -7.68 2.49
N ASP A 232 -3.82 -7.30 3.17
CA ASP A 232 -3.16 -6.01 3.04
C ASP A 232 -2.61 -5.79 1.63
N GLY A 233 -1.96 -6.81 1.05
CA GLY A 233 -1.48 -6.77 -0.33
C GLY A 233 -2.61 -6.66 -1.36
N THR A 234 -3.73 -7.36 -1.14
CA THR A 234 -4.91 -7.23 -2.01
C THR A 234 -5.51 -5.82 -1.95
N GLU A 235 -5.64 -5.26 -0.74
CA GLU A 235 -6.14 -3.90 -0.55
C GLU A 235 -5.17 -2.85 -1.13
N HIS A 236 -3.87 -3.04 -0.92
CA HIS A 236 -2.82 -2.21 -1.50
C HIS A 236 -2.93 -2.17 -3.02
N GLU A 237 -2.87 -3.33 -3.68
CA GLU A 237 -2.81 -3.40 -5.13
C GLU A 237 -4.09 -2.87 -5.78
N LEU A 238 -5.26 -3.27 -5.28
CA LEU A 238 -6.53 -2.94 -5.93
C LEU A 238 -7.07 -1.57 -5.53
N ARG A 239 -6.97 -1.19 -4.26
CA ARG A 239 -7.52 0.08 -3.75
C ARG A 239 -6.48 1.19 -3.83
N ALA A 240 -5.41 1.11 -3.03
CA ALA A 240 -4.48 2.22 -2.85
C ALA A 240 -3.68 2.51 -4.13
N HIS A 241 -3.18 1.47 -4.76
CA HIS A 241 -2.37 1.56 -5.96
C HIS A 241 -3.27 1.72 -7.20
N MET A 242 -3.91 0.65 -7.66
CA MET A 242 -4.64 0.66 -8.94
C MET A 242 -5.76 1.70 -9.02
N ALA A 243 -6.70 1.70 -8.07
CA ALA A 243 -7.86 2.58 -8.15
C ALA A 243 -7.52 4.04 -7.84
N LEU A 244 -6.75 4.29 -6.76
CA LEU A 244 -6.55 5.63 -6.21
C LEU A 244 -5.28 6.35 -6.68
N THR A 245 -4.36 5.69 -7.39
CA THR A 245 -3.37 6.38 -8.22
C THR A 245 -3.75 6.28 -9.70
N HIS A 246 -3.59 5.10 -10.31
CA HIS A 246 -3.64 4.89 -11.75
C HIS A 246 -4.95 5.37 -12.35
N TYR A 247 -6.08 4.77 -11.98
CA TYR A 247 -7.36 5.08 -12.61
C TYR A 247 -7.94 6.42 -12.17
N LEU A 248 -7.75 6.83 -10.91
CA LEU A 248 -8.16 8.17 -10.46
C LEU A 248 -7.44 9.27 -11.26
N MET A 249 -6.11 9.20 -11.37
CA MET A 249 -5.35 10.16 -12.15
C MET A 249 -5.67 10.05 -13.64
N ASN A 250 -5.96 8.84 -14.15
CA ASN A 250 -6.39 8.68 -15.56
C ASN A 250 -7.66 9.47 -15.86
N SER A 251 -8.66 9.40 -14.97
CA SER A 251 -9.92 10.14 -15.12
C SER A 251 -9.71 11.65 -15.07
N VAL A 252 -8.89 12.13 -14.12
CA VAL A 252 -8.57 13.56 -13.97
C VAL A 252 -7.78 14.09 -15.17
N ALA A 253 -6.77 13.33 -15.63
CA ALA A 253 -5.94 13.67 -16.77
C ALA A 253 -6.71 13.64 -18.09
N ALA A 254 -7.60 12.65 -18.28
CA ALA A 254 -8.44 12.55 -19.47
C ALA A 254 -9.39 13.75 -19.60
N ALA A 255 -10.02 14.16 -18.49
CA ALA A 255 -10.82 15.38 -18.45
C ALA A 255 -9.97 16.60 -18.79
N ALA A 256 -8.77 16.74 -18.20
CA ALA A 256 -7.87 17.86 -18.47
C ALA A 256 -7.53 17.95 -19.97
N ALA A 257 -7.20 16.82 -20.59
CA ALA A 257 -6.82 16.75 -22.01
C ALA A 257 -7.95 17.10 -22.98
N ARG A 258 -9.21 17.06 -22.53
CA ARG A 258 -10.39 17.35 -23.34
C ARG A 258 -10.95 18.76 -23.13
N THR A 259 -10.59 19.41 -22.02
CA THR A 259 -11.23 20.65 -21.56
C THR A 259 -10.28 21.83 -21.42
N LEU A 260 -8.98 21.60 -21.26
CA LEU A 260 -7.99 22.65 -21.09
C LEU A 260 -7.17 22.85 -22.38
N ASP A 261 -7.02 24.10 -22.82
CA ASP A 261 -6.27 24.41 -24.04
C ASP A 261 -4.76 24.15 -23.83
N PRO A 262 -4.11 23.31 -24.66
CA PRO A 262 -2.71 22.97 -24.46
C PRO A 262 -1.70 24.12 -24.58
N ALA A 263 -2.08 25.20 -25.28
CA ALA A 263 -1.24 26.36 -25.53
C ALA A 263 -1.51 27.52 -24.56
N ALA A 264 -2.77 27.70 -24.15
CA ALA A 264 -3.22 28.85 -23.35
C ALA A 264 -3.43 28.54 -21.86
N SER A 265 -3.87 27.33 -21.51
CA SER A 265 -4.30 27.03 -20.14
C SER A 265 -3.13 26.95 -19.15
N PRO A 266 -3.11 27.78 -18.09
CA PRO A 266 -2.08 27.66 -17.05
C PRO A 266 -2.17 26.35 -16.29
N VAL A 267 -3.37 25.82 -16.08
CA VAL A 267 -3.60 24.54 -15.41
C VAL A 267 -3.07 23.38 -16.26
N TRP A 268 -3.32 23.35 -17.57
CA TRP A 268 -2.78 22.30 -18.45
C TRP A 268 -1.24 22.29 -18.46
N ARG A 269 -0.64 23.46 -18.63
CA ARG A 269 0.82 23.62 -18.70
C ARG A 269 1.51 23.24 -17.39
N LEU A 270 0.84 23.42 -16.25
CA LEU A 270 1.27 22.93 -14.94
C LEU A 270 1.16 21.41 -14.83
N LEU A 271 0.01 20.83 -15.20
CA LEU A 271 -0.30 19.42 -14.91
C LEU A 271 0.24 18.43 -15.96
N SER A 272 0.32 18.82 -17.23
CA SER A 272 0.65 17.89 -18.33
C SER A 272 2.00 17.15 -18.18
N PRO A 273 3.08 17.72 -17.60
CA PRO A 273 4.30 16.95 -17.33
C PRO A 273 4.10 15.79 -16.35
N HIS A 274 3.09 15.89 -15.47
CA HIS A 274 2.74 14.89 -14.47
C HIS A 274 1.81 13.79 -15.01
N PHE A 275 1.37 13.89 -16.26
CA PHE A 275 0.61 12.85 -16.96
C PHE A 275 1.48 11.99 -17.90
N ASP A 276 2.80 12.23 -17.93
CA ASP A 276 3.72 11.50 -18.79
C ASP A 276 3.69 9.99 -18.52
N GLY A 277 3.27 9.23 -19.54
CA GLY A 277 3.18 7.77 -19.52
C GLY A 277 1.92 7.20 -18.86
N LEU A 278 1.13 8.02 -18.16
CA LEU A 278 -0.07 7.60 -17.43
C LEU A 278 -1.09 6.89 -18.33
N PHE A 279 -1.44 7.51 -19.47
CA PHE A 279 -2.37 6.88 -20.42
C PHE A 279 -1.81 5.61 -21.04
N THR A 280 -0.50 5.56 -21.29
CA THR A 280 0.16 4.39 -21.88
C THR A 280 0.07 3.21 -20.92
N ILE A 281 0.49 3.37 -19.66
CA ILE A 281 0.46 2.27 -18.69
C ILE A 281 -0.98 1.82 -18.46
N ASN A 282 -1.92 2.74 -18.25
CA ASN A 282 -3.32 2.42 -17.96
C ASN A 282 -4.08 1.79 -19.13
N ASN A 283 -3.69 2.07 -20.37
CA ASN A 283 -4.27 1.39 -21.54
C ASN A 283 -3.77 -0.06 -21.66
N THR A 284 -2.59 -0.37 -21.12
CA THR A 284 -2.03 -1.74 -21.16
C THR A 284 -2.50 -2.61 -19.99
N THR A 285 -2.68 -2.03 -18.79
CA THR A 285 -2.98 -2.73 -17.54
C THR A 285 -4.15 -3.72 -17.61
N PRO A 286 -5.31 -3.40 -18.23
CA PRO A 286 -6.41 -4.37 -18.34
C PRO A 286 -6.01 -5.65 -19.09
N GLY A 287 -5.19 -5.52 -20.14
CA GLY A 287 -4.77 -6.64 -20.98
C GLY A 287 -3.53 -7.39 -20.46
N SER A 288 -2.64 -6.72 -19.72
CA SER A 288 -1.37 -7.28 -19.26
C SER A 288 -1.37 -7.75 -17.80
N LEU A 289 -2.21 -7.16 -16.94
CA LEU A 289 -2.10 -7.31 -15.50
C LEU A 289 -3.41 -7.73 -14.82
N LEU A 290 -4.48 -6.97 -15.00
CA LEU A 290 -5.77 -7.16 -14.31
C LEU A 290 -6.65 -8.24 -14.97
N GLY A 291 -6.45 -8.46 -16.27
CA GLY A 291 -7.24 -9.40 -17.08
C GLY A 291 -7.11 -10.86 -16.65
N GLU A 292 -8.04 -11.66 -17.13
CA GLU A 292 -8.14 -13.08 -16.81
C GLU A 292 -6.86 -13.86 -17.17
N GLY A 293 -6.26 -14.49 -16.16
CA GLY A 293 -5.08 -15.34 -16.31
C GLY A 293 -3.76 -14.58 -16.26
N ASN A 294 -3.79 -13.26 -16.09
CA ASN A 294 -2.61 -12.43 -15.87
C ASN A 294 -2.15 -12.44 -14.41
N LEU A 295 -1.08 -11.71 -14.10
CA LEU A 295 -0.37 -11.79 -12.82
C LEU A 295 -1.26 -11.49 -11.60
N MET A 296 -2.20 -10.54 -11.66
CA MET A 296 -3.12 -10.28 -10.54
C MET A 296 -4.07 -11.45 -10.29
N HIS A 297 -4.62 -12.05 -11.36
CA HIS A 297 -5.48 -13.22 -11.23
C HIS A 297 -4.73 -14.42 -10.63
N GLN A 298 -3.46 -14.58 -11.02
CA GLN A 298 -2.61 -15.66 -10.52
C GLN A 298 -2.23 -15.50 -9.05
N THR A 299 -1.97 -14.27 -8.60
CA THR A 299 -1.31 -14.02 -7.30
C THR A 299 -2.27 -13.64 -6.18
N LEU A 300 -3.31 -12.85 -6.49
CA LEU A 300 -4.30 -12.38 -5.50
C LEU A 300 -5.39 -13.44 -5.27
N THR A 301 -6.11 -13.28 -4.16
CA THR A 301 -7.33 -14.04 -3.88
C THR A 301 -8.54 -13.40 -4.56
N GLY A 302 -9.49 -14.21 -5.03
CA GLY A 302 -10.64 -13.78 -5.82
C GLY A 302 -10.41 -13.96 -7.32
N THR A 303 -11.42 -13.61 -8.11
CA THR A 303 -11.43 -13.72 -9.58
C THR A 303 -11.05 -12.41 -10.23
N ALA A 304 -10.57 -12.45 -11.47
CA ALA A 304 -10.25 -11.24 -12.25
C ALA A 304 -11.45 -10.28 -12.37
N ALA A 305 -12.67 -10.82 -12.50
CA ALA A 305 -13.91 -10.04 -12.51
C ALA A 305 -14.17 -9.36 -11.15
N GLY A 306 -13.93 -10.08 -10.04
CA GLY A 306 -14.07 -9.52 -8.69
C GLY A 306 -13.07 -8.40 -8.41
N HIS A 307 -11.81 -8.56 -8.85
CA HIS A 307 -10.79 -7.52 -8.76
C HIS A 307 -11.19 -6.26 -9.55
N THR A 308 -11.62 -6.43 -10.80
CA THR A 308 -12.06 -5.33 -11.66
C THR A 308 -13.26 -4.59 -11.07
N ALA A 309 -14.25 -5.34 -10.57
CA ALA A 309 -15.41 -4.76 -9.91
C ALA A 309 -15.03 -3.97 -8.65
N TYR A 310 -14.09 -4.48 -7.85
CA TYR A 310 -13.61 -3.78 -6.66
C TYR A 310 -12.87 -2.49 -6.99
N VAL A 311 -11.98 -2.49 -7.97
CA VAL A 311 -11.29 -1.29 -8.48
C VAL A 311 -12.32 -0.22 -8.91
N ALA A 312 -13.32 -0.62 -9.71
CA ALA A 312 -14.38 0.29 -10.15
C ALA A 312 -15.22 0.82 -8.99
N HIS A 313 -15.55 -0.04 -8.01
CA HIS A 313 -16.27 0.36 -6.82
C HIS A 313 -15.52 1.41 -6.01
N VAL A 314 -14.23 1.19 -5.75
CA VAL A 314 -13.37 2.13 -5.02
C VAL A 314 -13.34 3.49 -5.72
N LEU A 315 -13.09 3.51 -7.02
CA LEU A 315 -12.99 4.74 -7.82
C LEU A 315 -14.29 5.57 -7.76
N HIS A 316 -15.45 4.91 -7.82
CA HIS A 316 -16.75 5.58 -7.87
C HIS A 316 -17.41 5.81 -6.50
N THR A 317 -16.77 5.41 -5.40
CA THR A 317 -17.36 5.57 -4.05
C THR A 317 -16.44 6.25 -3.04
N THR A 318 -15.15 6.41 -3.35
CA THR A 318 -14.21 7.13 -2.49
C THR A 318 -14.31 8.63 -2.77
N PRO A 319 -14.68 9.47 -1.77
CA PRO A 319 -14.77 10.92 -1.98
C PRO A 319 -13.39 11.53 -2.26
N PHE A 320 -13.25 12.25 -3.36
CA PHE A 320 -11.99 12.86 -3.80
C PHE A 320 -11.32 13.70 -2.71
N ASN A 321 -12.06 14.63 -2.10
CA ASN A 321 -11.53 15.51 -1.06
C ASN A 321 -11.07 14.77 0.21
N SER A 322 -11.50 13.52 0.42
CA SER A 322 -11.03 12.70 1.55
C SER A 322 -9.62 12.16 1.35
N LEU A 323 -9.07 12.28 0.14
CA LEU A 323 -7.75 11.76 -0.23
C LEU A 323 -6.62 12.79 -0.01
N PHE A 324 -6.94 14.05 0.27
CA PHE A 324 -5.92 15.07 0.56
C PHE A 324 -5.10 14.65 1.80
N PRO A 325 -3.76 14.62 1.76
CA PRO A 325 -2.95 13.85 2.72
C PRO A 325 -3.24 14.19 4.18
N ARG A 326 -3.36 15.49 4.52
CA ARG A 326 -3.67 15.91 5.89
C ARG A 326 -5.09 15.49 6.30
N ALA A 327 -6.08 15.64 5.43
CA ALA A 327 -7.45 15.23 5.71
C ALA A 327 -7.57 13.70 5.88
N GLU A 328 -6.91 12.96 4.99
CA GLU A 328 -6.84 11.49 4.97
C GLU A 328 -6.21 10.96 6.26
N MET A 329 -5.03 11.46 6.62
CA MET A 329 -4.30 11.05 7.82
C MET A 329 -5.02 11.50 9.11
N ALA A 330 -5.72 12.63 9.09
CA ALA A 330 -6.56 13.08 10.19
C ALA A 330 -7.73 12.12 10.41
N ALA A 331 -8.41 11.72 9.32
CA ALA A 331 -9.54 10.80 9.36
C ALA A 331 -9.14 9.40 9.87
N ARG A 332 -7.90 8.98 9.58
CA ARG A 332 -7.31 7.75 10.16
C ARG A 332 -6.80 7.95 11.60
N GLY A 333 -6.61 9.18 12.07
CA GLY A 333 -6.09 9.47 13.41
C GLY A 333 -4.59 9.17 13.57
N VAL A 334 -3.81 9.37 12.51
CA VAL A 334 -2.37 9.06 12.46
C VAL A 334 -1.47 10.29 12.28
N LEU A 335 -2.07 11.49 12.22
CA LEU A 335 -1.33 12.75 12.06
C LEU A 335 -0.46 13.12 13.27
N ASP A 336 -0.84 12.69 14.47
CA ASP A 336 -0.15 13.08 15.69
C ASP A 336 1.18 12.33 15.84
N ALA A 337 2.26 12.98 15.38
CA ALA A 337 3.63 12.48 15.49
C ALA A 337 4.13 12.35 16.93
N ALA A 338 3.49 13.02 17.90
CA ALA A 338 3.85 12.89 19.30
C ALA A 338 3.34 11.58 19.92
N VAL A 339 2.28 10.99 19.35
CA VAL A 339 1.72 9.70 19.74
C VAL A 339 2.26 8.58 18.86
N LEU A 340 2.06 8.67 17.55
CA LEU A 340 2.57 7.70 16.59
C LEU A 340 3.84 8.27 15.97
N GLY A 341 4.99 7.92 16.55
CA GLY A 341 6.31 8.47 16.18
C GLY A 341 6.76 8.13 14.76
N ASP A 342 7.77 7.28 14.63
CA ASP A 342 8.45 6.91 13.38
C ASP A 342 7.49 6.38 12.29
N TYR A 343 6.92 7.31 11.52
CA TYR A 343 5.98 7.08 10.42
C TYR A 343 6.46 7.86 9.18
N PRO A 344 7.54 7.39 8.53
CA PRO A 344 8.25 8.17 7.51
C PRO A 344 7.39 8.48 6.27
N TYR A 345 6.41 7.65 5.92
CA TYR A 345 5.44 7.98 4.87
C TYR A 345 4.66 9.27 5.17
N ARG A 346 4.22 9.46 6.42
CA ARG A 346 3.55 10.70 6.85
C ARG A 346 4.52 11.87 6.78
N ASP A 347 5.67 11.73 7.41
CA ASP A 347 6.59 12.84 7.63
C ASP A 347 7.18 13.34 6.29
N ASP A 348 7.67 12.42 5.45
CA ASP A 348 8.22 12.76 4.13
C ASP A 348 7.14 13.16 3.14
N GLY A 349 6.00 12.47 3.17
CA GLY A 349 4.88 12.71 2.26
C GLY A 349 4.25 14.08 2.46
N LEU A 350 4.11 14.53 3.72
CA LEU A 350 3.62 15.86 4.05
C LEU A 350 4.66 16.95 3.75
N ALA A 351 5.94 16.69 3.96
CA ALA A 351 6.99 17.63 3.58
C ALA A 351 6.97 17.88 2.06
N ILE A 352 6.88 16.84 1.24
CA ILE A 352 6.76 16.99 -0.21
C ILE A 352 5.45 17.68 -0.60
N TRP A 353 4.33 17.33 0.04
CA TRP A 353 3.05 18.00 -0.20
C TRP A 353 3.17 19.51 -0.01
N ASP A 354 3.75 19.98 1.10
CA ASP A 354 3.88 21.41 1.39
C ASP A 354 4.76 22.12 0.33
N LEU A 355 5.85 21.48 -0.10
CA LEU A 355 6.70 22.01 -1.18
C LEU A 355 5.96 22.13 -2.51
N LEU A 356 5.16 21.12 -2.87
CA LEU A 356 4.36 21.11 -4.09
C LEU A 356 3.24 22.14 -4.02
N HIS A 357 2.60 22.29 -2.86
CA HIS A 357 1.56 23.29 -2.65
C HIS A 357 2.10 24.71 -2.85
N ASP A 358 3.24 25.04 -2.23
CA ASP A 358 3.90 26.34 -2.41
C ASP A 358 4.24 26.61 -3.88
N TYR A 359 4.76 25.59 -4.58
CA TYR A 359 5.08 25.67 -6.00
C TYR A 359 3.82 25.92 -6.86
N VAL A 360 2.76 25.14 -6.67
CA VAL A 360 1.51 25.27 -7.41
C VAL A 360 0.87 26.65 -7.16
N ALA A 361 0.83 27.10 -5.90
CA ALA A 361 0.33 28.42 -5.55
C ALA A 361 1.12 29.53 -6.26
N ALA A 362 2.45 29.47 -6.25
CA ALA A 362 3.30 30.44 -6.92
C ALA A 362 3.11 30.45 -8.45
N VAL A 363 2.88 29.29 -9.07
CA VAL A 363 2.64 29.17 -10.51
C VAL A 363 1.28 29.73 -10.91
N LEU A 364 0.23 29.50 -10.10
CA LEU A 364 -1.13 29.90 -10.43
C LEU A 364 -1.45 31.36 -10.05
N ALA A 365 -0.76 31.93 -9.07
CA ALA A 365 -1.03 33.28 -8.57
C ALA A 365 -1.07 34.40 -9.64
N PRO A 366 -0.18 34.43 -10.66
CA PRO A 366 -0.26 35.45 -11.72
C PRO A 366 -1.48 35.32 -12.64
N HIS A 367 -2.10 34.14 -12.70
CA HIS A 367 -3.26 33.85 -13.56
C HIS A 367 -4.58 34.00 -12.84
N TYR A 368 -4.57 33.71 -11.53
CA TYR A 368 -5.75 33.71 -10.69
C TYR A 368 -5.50 34.58 -9.44
N PRO A 369 -5.44 35.92 -9.60
CA PRO A 369 -5.16 36.82 -8.48
C PRO A 369 -6.33 36.94 -7.49
N THR A 370 -7.53 36.53 -7.89
CA THR A 370 -8.76 36.57 -7.07
C THR A 370 -9.63 35.33 -7.32
N ASP A 371 -10.49 34.99 -6.37
CA ASP A 371 -11.49 33.92 -6.53
C ASP A 371 -12.43 34.20 -7.71
N ASP A 372 -12.79 35.47 -7.95
CA ASP A 372 -13.59 35.84 -9.13
C ASP A 372 -12.90 35.47 -10.45
N ALA A 373 -11.57 35.61 -10.53
CA ALA A 373 -10.81 35.23 -11.72
C ALA A 373 -10.78 33.70 -11.92
N GLY A 374 -10.67 32.93 -10.83
CA GLY A 374 -10.76 31.47 -10.87
C GLY A 374 -12.16 30.97 -11.26
N ALA A 375 -13.20 31.55 -10.66
CA ALA A 375 -14.59 31.20 -10.94
C ALA A 375 -15.05 31.58 -12.36
N ALA A 376 -14.41 32.60 -12.97
CA ALA A 376 -14.71 33.03 -14.33
C ALA A 376 -14.00 32.20 -15.42
N ASP A 377 -13.07 31.31 -15.06
CA ASP A 377 -12.35 30.48 -16.03
C ASP A 377 -13.23 29.32 -16.54
N ALA A 378 -13.69 29.46 -17.79
CA ALA A 378 -14.56 28.50 -18.43
C ALA A 378 -13.91 27.13 -18.68
N GLU A 379 -12.58 27.08 -18.88
CA GLU A 379 -11.86 25.82 -19.08
C GLU A 379 -11.75 25.05 -17.76
N VAL A 380 -11.43 25.73 -16.66
CA VAL A 380 -11.39 25.14 -15.32
C VAL A 380 -12.78 24.67 -14.89
N ALA A 381 -13.83 25.45 -15.17
CA ALA A 381 -15.21 25.05 -14.92
C ALA A 381 -15.62 23.80 -15.72
N ALA A 382 -15.26 23.74 -17.01
CA ALA A 382 -15.53 22.57 -17.86
C ALA A 382 -14.76 21.34 -17.38
N TRP A 383 -13.50 21.51 -16.98
CA TRP A 383 -12.67 20.44 -16.43
C TRP A 383 -13.27 19.85 -15.15
N ALA A 384 -13.64 20.71 -14.20
CA ALA A 384 -14.25 20.30 -12.94
C ALA A 384 -15.60 19.57 -13.17
N ALA A 385 -16.41 20.08 -14.10
CA ALA A 385 -17.66 19.45 -14.48
C ALA A 385 -17.42 18.07 -15.10
N GLU A 386 -16.47 17.93 -16.04
CA GLU A 386 -16.18 16.66 -16.70
C GLU A 386 -15.66 15.60 -15.71
N ILE A 387 -14.77 15.97 -14.77
CA ILE A 387 -14.28 15.05 -13.71
C ILE A 387 -15.43 14.44 -12.92
N SER A 388 -16.40 15.26 -12.50
CA SER A 388 -17.51 14.82 -11.66
C SER A 388 -18.63 14.11 -12.45
N SER A 389 -18.76 14.40 -13.74
CA SER A 389 -19.90 13.97 -14.54
C SER A 389 -19.95 12.45 -14.74
N TRP A 390 -21.16 11.92 -14.92
CA TRP A 390 -21.39 10.50 -15.21
C TRP A 390 -20.72 10.03 -16.50
N HIS A 391 -20.71 10.87 -17.54
CA HIS A 391 -20.14 10.56 -18.87
C HIS A 391 -18.65 10.92 -18.99
N GLY A 392 -18.08 11.56 -17.97
CA GLY A 392 -16.66 11.92 -17.90
C GLY A 392 -15.96 11.04 -16.87
N GLY A 393 -15.36 11.66 -15.84
CA GLY A 393 -14.54 10.97 -14.86
C GLY A 393 -15.31 10.15 -13.81
N ARG A 394 -16.57 10.52 -13.53
CA ARG A 394 -17.40 9.95 -12.46
C ARG A 394 -16.64 9.80 -11.14
N VAL A 395 -15.82 10.80 -10.81
CA VAL A 395 -15.03 10.83 -9.59
C VAL A 395 -15.92 11.29 -8.43
N ALA A 396 -16.17 10.38 -7.48
CA ALA A 396 -17.06 10.66 -6.37
C ALA A 396 -16.50 11.77 -5.47
N GLY A 397 -17.37 12.66 -4.99
CA GLY A 397 -17.00 13.72 -4.06
C GLY A 397 -16.03 14.76 -4.61
N PHE A 398 -15.81 14.82 -5.93
CA PHE A 398 -15.06 15.91 -6.56
C PHE A 398 -15.91 17.18 -6.63
N GLY A 399 -15.35 18.29 -6.14
CA GLY A 399 -15.99 19.60 -6.10
C GLY A 399 -15.67 20.31 -4.80
N GLU A 400 -15.70 21.64 -4.80
CA GLU A 400 -15.28 22.42 -3.65
C GLU A 400 -16.16 22.12 -2.43
N PRO A 401 -15.55 21.76 -1.27
CA PRO A 401 -16.30 21.48 -0.06
C PRO A 401 -16.99 22.75 0.48
N ALA A 402 -17.87 22.57 1.47
CA ALA A 402 -18.37 23.72 2.21
C ALA A 402 -17.22 24.45 2.90
N ALA A 403 -17.24 25.78 2.86
CA ALA A 403 -16.27 26.60 3.59
C ALA A 403 -16.31 26.27 5.09
N ALA A 404 -15.14 26.14 5.70
CA ALA A 404 -15.01 25.96 7.13
C ALA A 404 -15.68 27.14 7.85
N GLY A 405 -16.80 26.89 8.56
CA GLY A 405 -17.58 27.92 9.24
C GLY A 405 -18.99 28.19 8.70
N GLY A 406 -19.49 27.39 7.74
CA GLY A 406 -20.90 27.44 7.33
C GLY A 406 -21.23 28.42 6.20
N GLY A 407 -20.31 28.55 5.24
CA GLY A 407 -20.52 29.34 4.02
C GLY A 407 -21.34 28.60 2.94
N ALA A 408 -20.99 28.83 1.67
CA ALA A 408 -21.68 28.22 0.54
C ALA A 408 -21.64 26.67 0.62
N PRO A 409 -22.74 25.97 0.27
CA PRO A 409 -22.79 24.51 0.32
C PRO A 409 -21.75 23.88 -0.61
N PRO A 410 -21.36 22.62 -0.36
CA PRO A 410 -20.53 21.89 -1.31
C PRO A 410 -21.27 21.73 -2.63
N VAL A 411 -20.58 21.93 -3.75
CA VAL A 411 -21.17 21.74 -5.08
C VAL A 411 -20.28 20.78 -5.86
N ALA A 412 -20.85 19.64 -6.24
CA ALA A 412 -20.15 18.64 -7.05
C ALA A 412 -19.75 19.23 -8.40
N GLY A 413 -18.51 18.97 -8.83
CA GLY A 413 -18.03 19.39 -10.15
C GLY A 413 -17.72 20.88 -10.29
N VAL A 414 -17.55 21.61 -9.19
CA VAL A 414 -17.27 23.05 -9.22
C VAL A 414 -15.99 23.39 -8.45
N ILE A 415 -15.20 24.29 -9.02
CA ILE A 415 -14.08 24.98 -8.38
C ILE A 415 -14.45 26.48 -8.37
N ARG A 416 -14.60 27.09 -7.19
CA ARG A 416 -14.98 28.51 -7.03
C ARG A 416 -13.82 29.35 -6.50
N SER A 417 -12.98 28.77 -5.64
CA SER A 417 -11.84 29.48 -5.06
C SER A 417 -10.51 29.07 -5.67
N VAL A 418 -9.57 30.02 -5.70
CA VAL A 418 -8.17 29.77 -6.09
C VAL A 418 -7.51 28.80 -5.11
N ALA A 419 -7.86 28.89 -3.82
CA ALA A 419 -7.36 27.97 -2.81
C ALA A 419 -7.71 26.51 -3.14
N TYR A 420 -8.97 26.22 -3.49
CA TYR A 420 -9.36 24.87 -3.87
C TYR A 420 -8.74 24.44 -5.21
N LEU A 421 -8.57 25.34 -6.18
CA LEU A 421 -7.83 25.04 -7.41
C LEU A 421 -6.38 24.63 -7.13
N VAL A 422 -5.70 25.36 -6.24
CA VAL A 422 -4.33 25.04 -5.79
C VAL A 422 -4.29 23.68 -5.10
N ASP A 423 -5.23 23.38 -4.19
CA ASP A 423 -5.33 22.08 -3.52
C ASP A 423 -5.52 20.93 -4.52
N VAL A 424 -6.46 21.08 -5.48
CA VAL A 424 -6.73 20.08 -6.52
C VAL A 424 -5.48 19.85 -7.38
N CYS A 425 -4.83 20.92 -7.85
CA CYS A 425 -3.63 20.80 -8.68
C CYS A 425 -2.46 20.17 -7.89
N THR A 426 -2.28 20.57 -6.63
CA THR A 426 -1.29 19.97 -5.71
C THR A 426 -1.56 18.48 -5.53
N PHE A 427 -2.82 18.10 -5.32
CA PHE A 427 -3.20 16.70 -5.18
C PHE A 427 -2.91 15.88 -6.43
N VAL A 428 -3.15 16.42 -7.62
CA VAL A 428 -2.82 15.75 -8.88
C VAL A 428 -1.32 15.55 -9.03
N VAL A 429 -0.52 16.60 -8.78
CA VAL A 429 0.95 16.52 -8.85
C VAL A 429 1.49 15.54 -7.82
N TRP A 430 1.05 15.62 -6.57
CA TRP A 430 1.49 14.77 -5.47
C TRP A 430 1.10 13.30 -5.69
N THR A 431 -0.15 13.04 -6.11
CA THR A 431 -0.63 11.67 -6.37
C THR A 431 0.14 11.03 -7.52
N SER A 432 0.41 11.80 -8.57
CA SER A 432 1.12 11.33 -9.76
C SER A 432 2.62 11.12 -9.53
N SER A 433 3.17 11.61 -8.42
CA SER A 433 4.59 11.53 -8.11
C SER A 433 4.86 10.84 -6.77
N ALA A 434 4.92 11.59 -5.69
CA ALA A 434 5.31 11.14 -4.36
C ALA A 434 4.42 10.00 -3.83
N HIS A 435 3.09 10.14 -3.94
CA HIS A 435 2.17 9.12 -3.45
C HIS A 435 2.37 7.79 -4.14
N HIS A 436 2.33 7.81 -5.48
CA HIS A 436 2.56 6.63 -6.30
C HIS A 436 3.93 6.02 -6.01
N ALA A 437 4.99 6.83 -5.98
CA ALA A 437 6.34 6.35 -5.71
C ALA A 437 6.46 5.62 -4.36
N ALA A 438 5.83 6.17 -3.32
CA ALA A 438 5.87 5.62 -1.98
C ALA A 438 5.23 4.23 -1.84
N ILE A 439 4.22 3.92 -2.67
CA ILE A 439 3.48 2.65 -2.60
C ILE A 439 3.82 1.67 -3.73
N ASN A 440 4.41 2.16 -4.83
CA ASN A 440 4.84 1.35 -5.96
C ASN A 440 6.28 0.84 -5.80
N PHE A 441 7.26 1.72 -5.58
CA PHE A 441 8.67 1.29 -5.56
C PHE A 441 9.06 0.51 -4.30
N SER A 442 8.24 0.55 -3.27
CA SER A 442 8.35 -0.30 -2.08
C SER A 442 7.90 -1.73 -2.31
N GLN A 443 7.20 -2.03 -3.42
CA GLN A 443 6.65 -3.35 -3.69
C GLN A 443 7.74 -4.43 -3.77
N HIS A 444 8.84 -4.17 -4.48
CA HIS A 444 9.92 -5.15 -4.57
C HIS A 444 10.52 -5.48 -3.19
N ASP A 445 10.77 -4.46 -2.37
CA ASP A 445 11.43 -4.63 -1.09
C ASP A 445 10.56 -5.35 -0.05
N TYR A 446 9.23 -5.19 -0.10
CA TYR A 446 8.32 -5.74 0.92
C TYR A 446 7.46 -6.91 0.44
N LEU A 447 7.11 -6.95 -0.85
CA LEU A 447 6.11 -7.88 -1.39
C LEU A 447 6.72 -8.95 -2.31
N ALA A 448 7.94 -8.80 -2.83
CA ALA A 448 8.48 -9.78 -3.77
C ALA A 448 8.80 -11.14 -3.11
N TYR A 449 9.26 -11.13 -1.84
CA TYR A 449 9.59 -12.35 -1.11
C TYR A 449 8.36 -12.95 -0.41
N VAL A 450 7.77 -13.96 -1.05
CA VAL A 450 6.49 -14.56 -0.67
C VAL A 450 6.42 -15.04 0.79
N PRO A 451 7.42 -15.69 1.39
CA PRO A 451 7.34 -16.09 2.81
C PRO A 451 7.20 -14.91 3.78
N ALA A 452 7.66 -13.71 3.42
CA ALA A 452 7.51 -12.51 4.26
C ALA A 452 6.17 -11.78 3.99
N CYS A 453 5.63 -11.87 2.78
CA CYS A 453 4.39 -11.18 2.41
C CYS A 453 3.68 -11.88 1.23
N PRO A 454 2.97 -13.00 1.46
CA PRO A 454 2.26 -13.67 0.38
C PRO A 454 1.05 -12.82 -0.04
N LEU A 455 0.69 -12.83 -1.33
CA LEU A 455 -0.52 -12.19 -1.83
C LEU A 455 -1.76 -13.09 -1.84
N SER A 456 -1.58 -14.39 -1.55
CA SER A 456 -2.68 -15.34 -1.35
C SER A 456 -2.30 -16.39 -0.31
N ILE A 457 -3.32 -16.95 0.35
CA ILE A 457 -3.18 -18.00 1.36
C ILE A 457 -3.77 -19.29 0.80
N TRP A 458 -3.04 -20.39 0.97
CA TRP A 458 -3.38 -21.69 0.38
C TRP A 458 -3.72 -22.70 1.45
N GLY A 459 -4.99 -23.10 1.54
CA GLY A 459 -5.51 -23.93 2.62
C GLY A 459 -5.92 -23.13 3.86
N VAL A 460 -6.50 -23.84 4.83
CA VAL A 460 -7.06 -23.24 6.06
C VAL A 460 -5.95 -23.08 7.09
N VAL A 461 -5.77 -21.86 7.60
CA VAL A 461 -4.85 -21.58 8.71
C VAL A 461 -5.42 -22.04 10.06
N PRO A 462 -4.57 -22.46 11.01
CA PRO A 462 -5.02 -22.89 12.33
C PRO A 462 -5.51 -21.71 13.17
N GLY A 463 -6.45 -21.98 14.08
CA GLY A 463 -6.79 -21.08 15.19
C GLY A 463 -5.74 -21.13 16.32
N PRO A 464 -5.95 -20.42 17.44
CA PRO A 464 -5.13 -20.59 18.63
C PRO A 464 -5.20 -22.05 19.10
N ALA A 465 -4.11 -22.57 19.63
CA ALA A 465 -4.11 -23.93 20.16
C ALA A 465 -5.07 -24.04 21.35
N ASP A 466 -5.84 -25.12 21.44
CA ASP A 466 -6.52 -25.46 22.70
C ASP A 466 -5.46 -25.54 23.81
N ASP A 467 -5.77 -25.00 24.99
CA ASP A 467 -4.90 -24.79 26.17
C ASP A 467 -4.14 -26.04 26.71
N GLY A 468 -4.10 -27.15 25.98
CA GLY A 468 -3.47 -28.42 26.33
C GLY A 468 -2.44 -28.99 25.34
N ALA A 469 -2.14 -28.31 24.22
CA ALA A 469 -1.01 -28.72 23.36
C ALA A 469 0.29 -28.04 23.86
N PRO A 470 1.37 -28.79 24.15
CA PRO A 470 2.61 -28.17 24.62
C PRO A 470 3.10 -27.17 23.57
N ALA A 471 3.33 -25.93 24.02
CA ALA A 471 4.04 -24.93 23.23
C ALA A 471 5.29 -25.61 22.64
N THR A 472 5.38 -25.64 21.31
CA THR A 472 6.58 -26.14 20.65
C THR A 472 7.78 -25.35 21.19
N ALA A 473 8.90 -26.05 21.34
CA ALA A 473 10.05 -25.71 22.19
C ALA A 473 10.77 -24.35 21.94
N ALA A 474 10.20 -23.45 21.15
CA ALA A 474 10.72 -22.10 20.92
C ALA A 474 10.44 -21.12 22.07
N ALA A 475 9.41 -21.34 22.90
CA ALA A 475 9.07 -20.44 24.01
C ALA A 475 9.86 -20.72 25.32
N ALA A 476 10.51 -21.89 25.43
CA ALA A 476 11.19 -22.30 26.67
C ALA A 476 12.63 -21.77 26.82
N ALA A 477 13.19 -21.11 25.79
CA ALA A 477 14.59 -20.67 25.80
C ALA A 477 14.83 -19.27 26.43
N VAL A 478 13.81 -18.66 27.06
CA VAL A 478 13.95 -17.33 27.72
C VAL A 478 13.72 -17.39 29.23
N ALA A 479 13.82 -18.56 29.84
CA ALA A 479 13.99 -18.66 31.29
C ALA A 479 15.48 -18.43 31.61
N VAL A 480 15.84 -17.19 31.93
CA VAL A 480 17.16 -16.84 32.49
C VAL A 480 17.27 -17.57 33.84
N ASP A 481 18.02 -18.68 33.87
CA ASP A 481 18.48 -19.26 35.11
C ASP A 481 19.58 -18.37 35.67
N ASP A 482 19.30 -17.75 36.81
CA ASP A 482 20.14 -16.79 37.50
C ASP A 482 21.25 -17.51 38.28
N THR A 483 21.99 -18.41 37.61
CA THR A 483 23.14 -19.10 38.19
C THR A 483 24.43 -18.74 37.46
N ASN A 484 25.12 -17.79 38.07
CA ASN A 484 26.41 -17.24 37.66
C ASN A 484 27.50 -18.34 37.60
N LYS A 485 27.73 -18.91 36.41
CA LYS A 485 28.99 -19.56 36.03
C LYS A 485 29.30 -19.26 34.56
N VAL A 486 30.30 -18.42 34.35
CA VAL A 486 30.86 -18.08 33.04
C VAL A 486 31.79 -19.21 32.61
N GLU A 487 31.35 -20.02 31.64
CA GLU A 487 32.26 -20.79 30.79
C GLU A 487 32.14 -20.28 29.35
N ASP A 488 33.21 -19.68 28.82
CA ASP A 488 33.34 -19.08 27.47
C ASP A 488 33.29 -20.13 26.31
N LYS A 489 32.47 -21.17 26.44
CA LYS A 489 32.30 -22.22 25.41
C LYS A 489 30.88 -22.33 24.83
N ASP A 490 29.88 -21.68 25.44
CA ASP A 490 28.46 -21.88 25.12
C ASP A 490 27.85 -20.89 24.11
N ASP A 491 28.52 -19.77 23.79
CA ASP A 491 27.95 -18.73 22.94
C ASP A 491 27.69 -19.21 21.49
N GLY A 492 28.54 -20.10 20.97
CA GLY A 492 28.41 -20.66 19.62
C GLY A 492 27.27 -21.69 19.49
N GLU A 493 27.06 -22.50 20.52
CA GLU A 493 26.00 -23.52 20.55
C GLU A 493 24.63 -22.87 20.78
N ALA A 494 24.54 -21.88 21.66
CA ALA A 494 23.33 -21.09 21.88
C ALA A 494 22.89 -20.32 20.61
N ALA A 495 23.84 -19.69 19.90
CA ALA A 495 23.57 -19.01 18.64
C ALA A 495 23.10 -19.98 17.54
N ALA A 496 23.72 -21.16 17.44
CA ALA A 496 23.31 -22.19 16.48
C ALA A 496 21.91 -22.75 16.80
N ALA A 497 21.59 -22.98 18.07
CA ALA A 497 20.27 -23.42 18.50
C ALA A 497 19.18 -22.37 18.21
N ALA A 498 19.47 -21.08 18.45
CA ALA A 498 18.57 -19.98 18.11
C ALA A 498 18.33 -19.88 16.59
N ALA A 499 19.38 -20.05 15.77
CA ALA A 499 19.27 -20.06 14.32
C ALA A 499 18.41 -21.23 13.81
N ALA A 500 18.62 -22.44 14.35
CA ALA A 500 17.83 -23.62 14.00
C ALA A 500 16.34 -23.47 14.40
N ALA A 501 16.06 -22.88 15.57
CA ALA A 501 14.70 -22.58 16.00
C ALA A 501 14.01 -21.55 15.09
N ALA A 502 14.73 -20.52 14.66
CA ALA A 502 14.23 -19.53 13.72
C ALA A 502 13.93 -20.15 12.34
N GLU A 503 14.79 -21.04 11.85
CA GLU A 503 14.57 -21.78 10.60
C GLU A 503 13.35 -22.70 10.70
N ALA A 504 13.21 -23.44 11.81
CA ALA A 504 12.04 -24.28 12.04
C ALA A 504 10.73 -23.48 12.10
N ALA A 505 10.73 -22.33 12.80
CA ALA A 505 9.59 -21.43 12.86
C ALA A 505 9.23 -20.85 11.47
N ALA A 506 10.24 -20.57 10.65
CA ALA A 506 10.05 -20.12 9.27
C ALA A 506 9.53 -21.24 8.35
N ALA A 507 9.96 -22.48 8.54
CA ALA A 507 9.46 -23.63 7.78
C ALA A 507 8.01 -23.98 8.14
N ALA A 508 7.58 -23.68 9.38
CA ALA A 508 6.23 -24.00 9.86
C ALA A 508 5.09 -23.34 9.05
N ILE A 509 5.38 -22.26 8.30
CA ILE A 509 4.39 -21.58 7.47
C ILE A 509 4.21 -22.15 6.05
N LEU A 510 5.08 -23.06 5.61
CA LEU A 510 5.05 -23.68 4.27
C LEU A 510 3.67 -24.20 3.84
N PRO A 511 2.85 -24.84 4.72
CA PRO A 511 1.55 -25.36 4.32
C PRO A 511 0.60 -24.32 3.73
N TRP A 512 0.76 -23.04 4.11
CA TRP A 512 -0.15 -21.95 3.73
C TRP A 512 0.40 -21.01 2.65
N LEU A 513 1.67 -21.21 2.28
CA LEU A 513 2.28 -20.40 1.24
C LEU A 513 1.81 -20.83 -0.16
N PRO A 514 1.78 -19.87 -1.11
CA PRO A 514 1.54 -20.18 -2.51
C PRO A 514 2.50 -21.24 -3.07
N PRO A 515 2.04 -22.08 -4.01
CA PRO A 515 2.93 -22.96 -4.78
C PRO A 515 4.04 -22.16 -5.46
N PRO A 516 5.24 -22.74 -5.68
CA PRO A 516 6.38 -22.03 -6.27
C PRO A 516 6.09 -21.30 -7.59
N PRO A 517 5.25 -21.82 -8.52
CA PRO A 517 4.90 -21.06 -9.73
C PRO A 517 4.10 -19.78 -9.44
N VAL A 518 3.21 -19.78 -8.45
CA VAL A 518 2.47 -18.58 -8.01
C VAL A 518 3.42 -17.59 -7.33
N ALA A 519 4.32 -18.09 -6.51
CA ALA A 519 5.35 -17.27 -5.87
C ALA A 519 6.29 -16.62 -6.89
N GLY A 520 6.66 -17.34 -7.94
CA GLY A 520 7.42 -16.81 -9.07
C GLY A 520 6.67 -15.69 -9.80
N ALA A 521 5.36 -15.87 -10.06
CA ALA A 521 4.53 -14.82 -10.65
C ALA A 521 4.42 -13.58 -9.76
N GLN A 522 4.36 -13.74 -8.43
CA GLN A 522 4.37 -12.62 -7.49
C GLN A 522 5.72 -11.88 -7.53
N ALA A 523 6.84 -12.60 -7.49
CA ALA A 523 8.17 -11.98 -7.59
C ALA A 523 8.35 -11.24 -8.92
N GLU A 524 7.90 -11.83 -10.04
CA GLU A 524 7.89 -11.19 -11.36
C GLU A 524 7.05 -9.92 -11.38
N LEU A 525 5.84 -9.95 -10.81
CA LEU A 525 4.96 -8.79 -10.71
C LEU A 525 5.65 -7.62 -9.99
N MET A 526 6.20 -7.87 -8.79
CA MET A 526 6.86 -6.83 -8.00
C MET A 526 8.14 -6.32 -8.65
N ALA A 527 8.89 -7.20 -9.34
CA ALA A 527 10.08 -6.80 -10.08
C ALA A 527 9.72 -5.88 -11.26
N ILE A 528 8.69 -6.21 -12.05
CA ILE A 528 8.28 -5.39 -13.20
C ILE A 528 7.86 -3.99 -12.72
N LEU A 529 6.96 -3.92 -11.73
CA LEU A 529 6.38 -2.66 -11.28
C LEU A 529 7.39 -1.73 -10.59
N ALA A 530 8.38 -2.27 -9.88
CA ALA A 530 9.32 -1.43 -9.12
C ALA A 530 10.63 -1.07 -9.87
N SER A 531 10.85 -1.57 -11.09
CA SER A 531 12.19 -1.53 -11.73
C SER A 531 12.51 -0.27 -12.55
N VAL A 532 11.51 0.51 -12.94
CA VAL A 532 11.70 1.54 -13.96
C VAL A 532 11.39 2.93 -13.39
N ARG A 533 12.37 3.82 -13.43
CA ARG A 533 12.24 5.24 -13.05
C ARG A 533 12.78 6.09 -14.19
N VAL A 534 11.88 6.62 -15.01
CA VAL A 534 12.25 7.35 -16.24
C VAL A 534 12.41 8.85 -15.99
N THR A 535 11.71 9.38 -15.00
CA THR A 535 11.60 10.81 -14.72
C THR A 535 11.96 11.08 -13.26
N ARG A 536 12.13 12.35 -12.90
CA ARG A 536 12.40 12.78 -11.52
C ARG A 536 11.50 13.97 -11.16
N LEU A 537 10.94 13.96 -9.95
CA LEU A 537 10.17 15.06 -9.39
C LEU A 537 11.02 16.34 -9.36
N GLY A 538 10.42 17.48 -9.73
CA GLY A 538 11.14 18.75 -9.87
C GLY A 538 11.94 18.90 -11.18
N GLN A 539 12.20 17.82 -11.91
CA GLN A 539 12.76 17.92 -13.26
C GLN A 539 11.65 18.10 -14.29
N LEU A 540 11.45 19.36 -14.68
CA LEU A 540 10.40 19.77 -15.60
C LEU A 540 11.02 20.34 -16.90
N PRO A 541 11.56 19.47 -17.78
CA PRO A 541 12.22 19.94 -19.00
C PRO A 541 11.21 20.64 -19.90
N TRP A 542 11.54 21.85 -20.34
CA TRP A 542 10.79 22.54 -21.37
C TRP A 542 10.85 21.73 -22.67
N THR A 543 9.70 21.52 -23.32
CA THR A 543 9.66 20.99 -24.69
C THR A 543 8.74 21.84 -25.57
N PRO A 544 9.16 22.18 -26.81
CA PRO A 544 8.37 23.03 -27.71
C PRO A 544 6.99 22.45 -28.06
N ARG A 545 6.84 21.11 -27.99
CA ARG A 545 5.59 20.40 -28.31
C ARG A 545 4.60 20.29 -27.15
N ARG A 546 5.06 20.45 -25.89
CA ARG A 546 4.21 20.29 -24.70
C ARG A 546 3.94 21.61 -23.97
N GLY A 547 4.47 22.72 -24.49
CA GLY A 547 4.14 24.05 -23.98
C GLY A 547 4.42 24.27 -22.49
N GLY A 548 5.33 23.52 -21.84
CA GLY A 548 5.50 23.54 -20.39
C GLY A 548 5.59 24.95 -19.78
N TRP A 549 5.05 25.13 -18.56
CA TRP A 549 4.93 26.45 -17.90
C TRP A 549 6.29 27.18 -17.72
N HIS A 550 7.39 26.43 -17.69
CA HIS A 550 8.78 26.93 -17.58
C HIS A 550 9.27 27.79 -18.76
N GLY A 551 8.46 27.96 -19.81
CA GLY A 551 8.72 28.97 -20.84
C GLY A 551 8.48 30.41 -20.37
N THR A 552 7.87 30.61 -19.18
CA THR A 552 7.69 31.93 -18.56
C THR A 552 8.74 32.18 -17.47
N PRO A 553 9.22 33.43 -17.26
CA PRO A 553 10.15 33.75 -16.19
C PRO A 553 9.67 33.32 -14.81
N GLU A 554 8.39 33.55 -14.51
CA GLU A 554 7.76 33.24 -13.23
C GLU A 554 7.69 31.73 -12.99
N GLY A 555 7.28 30.98 -14.02
CA GLY A 555 7.24 29.52 -13.98
C GLY A 555 8.63 28.88 -13.85
N ALA A 556 9.65 29.46 -14.47
CA ALA A 556 11.03 29.02 -14.33
C ALA A 556 11.56 29.28 -12.92
N ALA A 557 11.27 30.46 -12.34
CA ALA A 557 11.68 30.81 -10.98
C ALA A 557 11.02 29.90 -9.91
N ALA A 558 9.72 29.66 -10.03
CA ALA A 558 8.99 28.76 -9.13
C ALA A 558 9.55 27.32 -9.21
N ALA A 559 9.84 26.82 -10.41
CA ALA A 559 10.41 25.49 -10.60
C ALA A 559 11.83 25.37 -10.06
N ALA A 560 12.68 26.39 -10.24
CA ALA A 560 14.02 26.42 -9.66
C ALA A 560 13.97 26.40 -8.13
N THR A 561 13.03 27.16 -7.54
CA THR A 561 12.80 27.17 -6.08
C THR A 561 12.35 25.80 -5.58
N LEU A 562 11.40 25.16 -6.28
CA LEU A 562 10.96 23.80 -5.95
C LEU A 562 12.13 22.81 -6.02
N ALA A 563 12.92 22.84 -7.10
CA ALA A 563 14.05 21.93 -7.29
C ALA A 563 15.08 22.04 -6.16
N ALA A 564 15.46 23.27 -5.77
CA ALA A 564 16.38 23.49 -4.66
C ALA A 564 15.84 22.95 -3.33
N ARG A 565 14.57 23.23 -3.00
CA ARG A 565 13.95 22.74 -1.76
C ARG A 565 13.78 21.21 -1.75
N LEU A 566 13.56 20.59 -2.90
CA LEU A 566 13.53 19.13 -3.03
C LEU A 566 14.92 18.51 -2.85
N ASP A 567 15.99 19.16 -3.31
CA ASP A 567 17.37 18.69 -3.08
C ASP A 567 17.75 18.78 -1.59
N ASP A 568 17.36 19.88 -0.91
CA ASP A 568 17.54 20.02 0.55
C ASP A 568 16.79 18.93 1.32
N LEU A 569 15.54 18.65 0.93
CA LEU A 569 14.74 17.58 1.53
C LEU A 569 15.33 16.19 1.25
N ASP A 570 15.87 15.94 0.06
CA ASP A 570 16.54 14.68 -0.27
C ASP A 570 17.75 14.43 0.65
N ALA A 571 18.58 15.46 0.85
CA ALA A 571 19.72 15.40 1.73
C ALA A 571 19.31 15.15 3.19
N ALA A 572 18.24 15.81 3.65
CA ALA A 572 17.71 15.61 5.00
C ALA A 572 17.18 14.18 5.22
N ILE A 573 16.41 13.63 4.27
CA ILE A 573 15.93 12.24 4.32
C ILE A 573 17.11 11.28 4.28
N ALA A 574 18.07 11.48 3.36
CA ALA A 574 19.25 10.62 3.26
C ALA A 574 20.06 10.59 4.56
N ALA A 575 20.24 11.75 5.21
CA ALA A 575 20.93 11.85 6.49
C ALA A 575 20.17 11.16 7.63
N ARG A 576 18.83 11.30 7.67
CA ARG A 576 17.98 10.64 8.68
C ARG A 576 18.00 9.12 8.53
N GLU A 577 17.99 8.62 7.30
CA GLU A 577 17.93 7.18 7.00
C GLU A 577 19.31 6.51 7.01
N ALA A 578 20.40 7.28 7.03
CA ALA A 578 21.75 6.76 7.09
C ALA A 578 21.98 5.89 8.34
N GLY A 579 22.41 4.65 8.11
CA GLY A 579 22.72 3.71 9.20
C GLY A 579 21.50 3.04 9.85
N ARG A 580 20.27 3.36 9.43
CA ARG A 580 19.08 2.62 9.88
C ARG A 580 19.10 1.21 9.29
N GLU A 581 18.72 0.22 10.09
CA GLU A 581 18.56 -1.17 9.64
C GLU A 581 17.53 -1.29 8.50
N TRP A 582 16.44 -0.53 8.64
CA TRP A 582 15.34 -0.44 7.68
C TRP A 582 15.16 1.01 7.21
N PRO A 583 15.97 1.48 6.24
CA PRO A 583 15.83 2.83 5.72
C PRO A 583 14.55 2.95 4.89
N TYR A 584 13.85 4.08 5.01
CA TYR A 584 12.71 4.47 4.18
C TYR A 584 13.15 5.47 3.12
N GLU A 585 13.44 4.99 1.91
CA GLU A 585 14.02 5.81 0.85
C GLU A 585 13.05 6.14 -0.30
N TYR A 586 11.80 5.65 -0.24
CA TYR A 586 10.85 5.73 -1.36
C TYR A 586 10.35 7.15 -1.66
N LEU A 587 10.47 8.05 -0.68
CA LEU A 587 10.12 9.47 -0.80
C LEU A 587 11.33 10.39 -0.86
N ARG A 588 12.55 9.86 -1.03
CA ARG A 588 13.69 10.69 -1.41
C ARG A 588 13.40 11.36 -2.77
N PRO A 589 13.32 12.69 -2.91
CA PRO A 589 12.97 13.35 -4.17
C PRO A 589 13.83 12.94 -5.37
N SER A 590 15.07 12.50 -5.16
CA SER A 590 15.94 11.91 -6.18
C SER A 590 15.45 10.58 -6.77
N ARG A 591 14.56 9.88 -6.07
CA ARG A 591 14.01 8.56 -6.41
C ARG A 591 12.53 8.59 -6.78
N VAL A 592 11.89 9.75 -6.68
CA VAL A 592 10.47 9.94 -6.99
C VAL A 592 10.31 10.39 -8.44
N PRO A 593 9.61 9.65 -9.31
CA PRO A 593 9.25 10.11 -10.65
C PRO A 593 8.29 11.29 -10.62
N ARG A 594 8.26 12.08 -11.69
CA ARG A 594 7.31 13.20 -11.79
C ARG A 594 5.88 12.76 -12.13
N SER A 595 5.72 11.56 -12.66
CA SER A 595 4.44 11.01 -13.14
C SER A 595 4.37 9.49 -13.00
N ILE A 596 3.15 8.96 -13.10
CA ILE A 596 2.88 7.52 -13.12
C ILE A 596 3.23 6.98 -14.50
N ASN A 597 4.43 6.40 -14.63
CA ASN A 597 4.88 5.71 -15.85
C ASN A 597 5.52 4.36 -15.58
N ILE A 598 5.69 4.01 -14.31
CA ILE A 598 5.62 2.69 -13.70
C ILE A 598 6.11 2.79 -12.26
#